data_AF-A0A6N2E408-F1
#
_entry.id   AF-A0A6N2E408-F1
#
_cell.length_a   1.000
_cell.length_b   1.000
_cell.length_c   1.000
_cell.angle_alpha   90.00
_cell.angle_beta   90.00
_cell.angle_gamma   90.00
#
_symmetry.space_group_name_H-M   'P 1'
#
loop_
_entity.id
_entity.type
_entity.pdbx_description
1 polymer ?
#
loop_
_entity_poly.entity_id
_entity_poly.type
_entity_poly.pdbx_seq_one_letter_code
_entity_poly.pdbx_strand_id
1 'polypeptide(L)'
;MAVKTITIDMEAYELLSAARRSNESFSTVIKNVLVPASHTAGALLHYLDTQGHPGASDAYLSTVEQLIAARDDDMIAAEPTEPYTGGEGAS
;
A
#
# COMPACT_ATOMS: atom_id res chain seq x y z
N MET A 1 -7.22 12.67 -27.29
CA MET A 1 -7.51 13.06 -25.90
C MET A 1 -7.25 14.55 -25.74
N ALA A 2 -8.06 15.26 -24.96
CA ALA A 2 -7.77 16.65 -24.61
C ALA A 2 -6.66 16.69 -23.54
N VAL A 3 -5.57 17.39 -23.82
CA VAL A 3 -4.50 17.65 -22.84
C VAL A 3 -4.66 19.09 -22.37
N LYS A 4 -4.61 19.29 -21.06
CA LYS A 4 -4.59 20.62 -20.45
C LYS A 4 -3.27 20.79 -19.72
N THR A 5 -2.63 21.93 -19.94
CA THR A 5 -1.44 22.34 -19.19
C THR A 5 -1.88 23.05 -17.93
N ILE A 6 -1.32 22.66 -16.80
CA ILE A 6 -1.52 23.32 -15.51
C ILE A 6 -0.16 23.76 -14.97
N THR A 7 -0.15 24.86 -14.22
CA THR A 7 1.02 25.30 -13.46
C THR A 7 0.85 24.82 -12.02
N ILE A 8 1.89 24.21 -11.46
CA ILE A 8 1.97 23.79 -10.06
C ILE A 8 3.23 24.38 -9.45
N ASP A 9 3.24 24.55 -8.14
CA ASP A 9 4.46 24.92 -7.43
C ASP A 9 5.50 23.78 -7.48
N MET A 10 6.72 24.12 -7.07
CA MET A 10 7.85 23.18 -7.12
C MET A 10 7.72 22.03 -6.12
N GLU A 11 7.09 22.26 -4.97
CA GLU A 11 6.89 21.22 -3.95
C GLU A 11 5.93 20.14 -4.49
N ALA A 12 4.81 20.55 -5.08
CA ALA A 12 3.86 19.66 -5.74
C ALA A 12 4.52 18.89 -6.90
N TYR A 13 5.38 19.54 -7.68
CA TYR A 13 6.13 18.89 -8.75
C TYR A 13 7.07 17.80 -8.20
N GLU A 14 7.81 18.09 -7.14
CA GLU A 14 8.73 17.15 -6.49
C GLU A 14 7.98 15.93 -5.94
N LEU A 15 6.84 16.15 -5.27
CA LEU A 15 5.97 15.07 -4.78
C LEU A 15 5.48 14.17 -5.92
N LEU A 16 5.01 14.76 -7.02
CA LEU A 16 4.58 14.01 -8.21
C LEU A 16 5.74 13.25 -8.85
N SER A 17 6.93 13.84 -8.90
CA SER A 17 8.14 13.21 -9.42
C SER A 17 8.58 12.03 -8.57
N ALA A 18 8.49 12.13 -7.24
CA ALA A 18 8.83 11.06 -6.31
C ALA A 18 7.82 9.90 -6.34
N ALA A 19 6.53 10.20 -6.53
CA ALA A 19 5.47 9.20 -6.62
C ALA A 19 5.45 8.42 -7.96
N ARG A 20 6.10 8.95 -8.99
CA ARG A 20 6.08 8.40 -10.36
C ARG A 20 6.98 7.17 -10.47
N ARG A 21 6.45 6.05 -10.99
CA ARG A 21 7.28 4.90 -11.38
C ARG A 21 7.97 5.14 -12.73
N SER A 22 9.04 4.41 -13.02
CA SER A 22 9.77 4.52 -14.28
C SER A 22 8.83 4.37 -15.48
N ASN A 23 8.79 5.38 -16.36
CA ASN A 23 7.93 5.47 -17.55
C ASN A 23 6.41 5.69 -17.31
N GLU A 24 5.98 5.99 -16.08
CA GLU A 24 4.59 6.36 -15.79
C GLU A 24 4.30 7.83 -16.12
N SER A 25 3.08 8.14 -16.57
CA SER A 25 2.67 9.52 -16.82
C SER A 25 2.20 10.23 -15.54
N PHE A 26 2.47 11.53 -15.41
CA PHE A 26 1.93 12.31 -14.29
C PHE A 26 0.41 12.28 -14.21
N SER A 27 -0.29 12.19 -15.35
CA SER A 27 -1.75 12.02 -15.36
C SER A 27 -2.20 10.71 -14.72
N THR A 28 -1.41 9.64 -14.82
CA THR A 28 -1.70 8.36 -14.15
C THR A 28 -1.49 8.49 -12.64
N VAL A 29 -0.38 9.10 -12.22
CA VAL A 29 -0.08 9.35 -10.80
C VAL A 29 -1.18 10.16 -10.14
N ILE A 30 -1.60 11.27 -10.76
CA ILE A 30 -2.68 12.13 -10.27
C ILE A 30 -3.98 11.33 -10.12
N LYS A 31 -4.32 10.49 -11.11
CA LYS A 31 -5.53 9.65 -11.02
C LYS A 31 -5.42 8.64 -9.88
N ASN A 32 -4.28 7.97 -9.70
CA ASN A 32 -4.12 6.98 -8.64
C ASN A 32 -4.25 7.61 -7.24
N VAL A 33 -3.78 8.84 -7.06
CA VAL A 33 -3.85 9.56 -5.78
C VAL A 33 -5.24 10.16 -5.53
N LEU A 34 -5.88 10.71 -6.56
CA LEU A 34 -7.15 11.42 -6.43
C LEU A 34 -8.39 10.56 -6.68
N VAL A 35 -8.23 9.32 -7.15
CA VAL A 35 -9.34 8.36 -7.16
C VAL A 35 -9.82 8.22 -5.71
N PRO A 36 -11.10 8.51 -5.41
CA PRO A 36 -11.63 8.37 -4.07
C PRO A 36 -11.28 6.97 -3.58
N ALA A 37 -10.70 6.87 -2.38
CA ALA A 37 -10.48 5.60 -1.72
C ALA A 37 -11.86 4.99 -1.42
N SER A 38 -12.48 4.38 -2.43
CA SER A 38 -13.50 3.40 -2.20
C SER A 38 -12.78 2.25 -1.51
N HIS A 39 -12.89 2.19 -0.18
CA HIS A 39 -12.48 1.04 0.65
C HIS A 39 -13.39 -0.17 0.36
N THR A 40 -13.68 -0.41 -0.90
CA THR A 40 -14.52 -1.50 -1.38
C THR A 40 -13.60 -2.60 -1.90
N ALA A 41 -14.00 -3.85 -1.68
CA ALA A 41 -13.30 -5.00 -2.23
C ALA A 41 -13.12 -4.87 -3.76
N GLY A 42 -14.08 -4.26 -4.46
CA GLY A 42 -13.98 -4.01 -5.90
C GLY A 42 -12.83 -3.09 -6.30
N ALA A 43 -12.53 -2.05 -5.52
CA ALA A 43 -11.41 -1.15 -5.79
C ALA A 43 -10.06 -1.84 -5.57
N LEU A 44 -9.97 -2.70 -4.55
CA LEU A 44 -8.80 -3.54 -4.32
C LEU A 44 -8.59 -4.54 -5.46
N LEU A 45 -9.64 -5.24 -5.88
CA LEU A 45 -9.57 -6.20 -7.00
C LEU A 45 -9.15 -5.52 -8.30
N HIS A 46 -9.69 -4.34 -8.59
CA HIS A 46 -9.29 -3.54 -9.75
C HIS A 46 -7.82 -3.09 -9.65
N TYR A 47 -7.36 -2.66 -8.47
CA TYR A 47 -5.95 -2.33 -8.27
C TYR A 47 -5.05 -3.54 -8.54
N LEU A 48 -5.37 -4.72 -8.01
CA LEU A 48 -4.59 -5.94 -8.23
C LEU A 48 -4.52 -6.32 -9.72
N ASP A 49 -5.64 -6.21 -10.43
CA ASP A 49 -5.70 -6.46 -11.88
C ASP A 49 -4.78 -5.49 -12.66
N THR A 50 -4.81 -4.18 -12.35
CA THR A 50 -3.94 -3.19 -13.00
C THR A 50 -2.46 -3.35 -12.70
N GLN A 51 -2.10 -3.99 -11.58
CA GLN A 51 -0.70 -4.27 -11.22
C GLN A 51 -0.16 -5.56 -11.87
N GLY A 52 -0.94 -6.21 -12.75
CA GLY A 52 -0.51 -7.44 -13.40
C GLY A 52 -0.69 -8.68 -12.51
N HIS A 53 -1.61 -8.62 -11.54
CA HIS A 53 -2.15 -9.80 -10.86
C HIS A 53 -3.55 -10.09 -11.42
N PRO A 54 -3.65 -10.61 -12.66
CA PRO A 54 -4.92 -10.76 -13.36
C PRO A 54 -5.79 -11.78 -12.65
N GLY A 55 -6.79 -11.27 -11.95
CA GLY A 55 -7.57 -12.04 -10.98
C GLY A 55 -6.70 -12.48 -9.81
N ALA A 56 -6.98 -11.94 -8.62
CA ALA A 56 -6.74 -12.69 -7.40
C ALA A 56 -7.60 -13.96 -7.45
N SER A 57 -7.18 -14.92 -8.27
CA SER A 57 -7.81 -16.22 -8.41
C SER A 57 -7.87 -16.84 -7.02
N ASP A 58 -8.87 -17.68 -6.77
CA ASP A 58 -8.94 -18.43 -5.52
C ASP A 58 -7.61 -19.15 -5.23
N ALA A 59 -6.91 -19.62 -6.27
CA ALA A 59 -5.57 -20.21 -6.14
C ALA A 59 -4.51 -19.23 -5.59
N TYR A 60 -4.50 -17.98 -6.07
CA TYR A 60 -3.59 -16.95 -5.55
C TYR A 60 -3.94 -16.57 -4.11
N LEU A 61 -5.23 -16.38 -3.82
CA LEU A 61 -5.70 -16.05 -2.47
C LEU A 61 -5.40 -17.18 -1.48
N SER A 62 -5.65 -18.44 -1.85
CA SER A 62 -5.28 -19.60 -1.05
C SER A 62 -3.76 -19.72 -0.84
N THR A 63 -2.95 -19.31 -1.81
CA THR A 63 -1.49 -19.28 -1.64
C THR A 63 -1.08 -18.21 -0.62
N VAL A 64 -1.70 -17.03 -0.66
CA VAL A 64 -1.48 -15.97 0.33
C VAL A 64 -1.91 -16.43 1.73
N GLU A 65 -3.08 -17.08 1.86
CA GLU A 65 -3.55 -17.65 3.13
C GLU A 65 -2.58 -18.68 3.70
N GLN A 66 -2.08 -19.61 2.86
CA GLN A 66 -1.07 -20.59 3.27
C GLN A 66 0.22 -19.92 3.76
N LEU A 67 0.65 -18.84 3.10
CA LEU A 67 1.86 -18.11 3.47
C LEU A 67 1.70 -17.33 4.79
N ILE A 68 0.51 -16.81 5.08
CA ILE A 68 0.18 -16.16 6.35
C ILE A 68 0.10 -17.19 7.46
N ALA A 69 -0.61 -18.31 7.24
CA ALA A 69 -0.71 -19.39 8.22
C ALA A 69 0.66 -19.98 8.59
N ALA A 70 1.56 -20.15 7.60
CA ALA A 70 2.92 -20.60 7.86
C ALA A 70 3.75 -19.58 8.68
N ARG A 71 3.42 -18.28 8.61
CA ARG A 71 4.09 -17.24 9.42
C ARG A 71 3.60 -17.21 10.86
N ASP A 72 2.32 -17.49 11.10
CA ASP A 72 1.80 -17.57 12.48
C ASP A 72 2.42 -18.73 13.26
N ASP A 73 2.71 -19.86 12.59
CA ASP A 73 3.46 -20.98 13.19
C ASP A 73 4.93 -20.61 13.49
N ASP A 74 5.55 -19.74 12.68
CA ASP A 74 6.92 -19.23 12.92
C ASP A 74 6.98 -18.16 14.03
N MET A 75 5.86 -17.52 14.39
CA MET A 75 5.83 -16.42 15.35
C MET A 75 5.80 -16.87 16.83
N ILE A 76 5.98 -18.17 17.11
CA ILE A 76 6.06 -18.72 18.49
C ILE A 76 7.45 -18.47 19.15
N ALA A 77 8.39 -17.80 18.47
CA ALA A 77 9.71 -17.48 19.02
C ALA A 77 9.98 -15.97 19.26
N ALA A 78 8.95 -15.12 19.31
CA ALA A 78 9.11 -13.76 19.82
C ALA A 78 8.96 -13.78 21.35
N GLU A 79 10.07 -13.63 22.07
CA GLU A 79 10.13 -13.67 23.52
C GLU A 79 9.07 -12.78 24.19
N PRO A 80 8.51 -13.20 25.35
CA PRO A 80 7.55 -12.38 26.08
C PRO A 80 8.17 -11.04 26.42
N THR A 81 7.64 -9.96 25.85
CA THR A 81 7.98 -8.61 26.27
C THR A 81 7.60 -8.48 27.75
N GLU A 82 8.59 -8.38 28.63
CA GLU A 82 8.34 -8.16 30.05
C GLU A 82 7.44 -6.93 30.23
N PRO A 83 6.45 -7.00 31.14
CA PRO A 83 5.57 -5.87 31.39
C PRO A 83 6.38 -4.68 31.89
N TYR A 84 6.24 -3.54 31.20
CA TYR A 84 6.81 -2.26 31.61
C TYR A 84 6.35 -1.90 33.02
N THR A 85 7.20 -2.12 34.02
CA THR A 85 6.97 -1.60 35.38
C THR A 85 7.33 -0.13 35.37
N GLY A 86 6.32 0.73 35.39
CA GLY A 86 6.48 2.18 35.45
C GLY A 86 7.44 2.57 36.57
N GLY A 87 8.41 3.42 36.24
CA GLY A 87 9.34 4.00 37.20
C GLY A 87 8.60 4.92 38.15
N GLU A 88 8.34 4.44 39.36
CA GLU A 88 8.12 5.29 40.52
C GLU A 88 9.48 5.54 41.20
N GLY A 89 9.82 6.82 41.35
CA GLY A 89 10.74 7.28 42.40
C GLY A 89 12.15 7.64 41.95
N ALA A 90 12.37 8.94 41.74
CA ALA A 90 13.51 9.62 42.32
C ALA A 90 13.10 11.07 42.61
N SER A 91 12.74 11.32 43.88
CA SER A 91 12.77 12.65 44.50
C SER A 91 14.20 13.12 44.67
#